data_AF-A0A182SBR7-F1
#
_entry.id   AF-A0A182SBR7-F1
#
_cell.length_a   1.000
_cell.length_b   1.000
_cell.length_c   1.000
_cell.angle_alpha   90.00
_cell.angle_beta   90.00
_cell.angle_gamma   90.00
#
_symmetry.space_group_name_H-M   'P 1'
#
loop_
_entity.id
_entity.type
_entity.pdbx_description
1 polymer ?
#
loop_
_entity_poly.entity_id
_entity_poly.type
_entity_poly.pdbx_seq_one_letter_code
_entity_poly.pdbx_strand_id
1 'polypeptide(L)'
;MGRGRPRKEAPAEGDGPAAKMQRTKRLEIPLTTLPKLSGNVLACGQGEMGQLGMGEDIMEKTRPAIVEGLSDVVQISAGGMHNLCLTRHGTVYSFGCNDEGALGRDTSQEGSEFEPKLIELPGLCVKISAGDSHSACLLNDGRVYAWGSFRVSGNRSNTKTTHFCTRQGAPV
;
A
#
# COMPACT_ATOMS: atom_id res chain seq x y z
N MET A 1 77.20 -0.44 24.64
CA MET A 1 76.16 0.44 25.23
C MET A 1 75.39 1.09 24.09
N GLY A 2 74.14 0.66 23.88
CA GLY A 2 73.33 0.98 22.69
C GLY A 2 72.81 2.41 22.68
N ARG A 3 72.98 3.10 21.54
CA ARG A 3 72.45 4.45 21.29
C ARG A 3 71.02 4.33 20.75
N GLY A 4 70.08 5.02 21.41
CA GLY A 4 68.66 5.00 21.09
C GLY A 4 68.33 5.59 19.71
N ARG A 5 67.38 4.96 19.01
CA ARG A 5 66.73 5.50 17.80
C ARG A 5 65.66 6.52 18.20
N PRO A 6 65.65 7.75 17.65
CA PRO A 6 64.52 8.65 17.82
C PRO A 6 63.32 8.18 16.99
N ARG A 7 62.12 8.33 17.57
CA ARG A 7 60.81 7.98 17.02
C ARG A 7 60.48 8.96 15.89
N LYS A 8 60.14 8.47 14.70
CA LYS A 8 59.54 9.30 13.63
C LYS A 8 58.11 9.65 14.04
N GLU A 9 57.84 10.93 14.25
CA GLU A 9 56.48 11.47 14.33
C GLU A 9 55.87 11.52 12.92
N ALA A 10 54.64 11.02 12.80
CA ALA A 10 53.87 11.11 11.56
C ALA A 10 53.26 12.52 11.44
N PRO A 11 53.16 13.10 10.23
CA PRO A 11 52.52 14.40 10.04
C PRO A 11 51.01 14.31 10.30
N ALA A 12 50.48 15.37 10.91
CA ALA A 12 49.05 15.54 11.20
C ALA A 12 48.20 15.41 9.92
N GLU A 13 47.20 14.53 9.96
CA GLU A 13 46.17 14.46 8.93
C GLU A 13 45.40 15.79 8.89
N GLY A 14 45.37 16.38 7.71
CA GLY A 14 44.77 17.67 7.45
C GLY A 14 43.25 17.65 7.62
N ASP A 15 42.77 18.70 8.26
CA ASP A 15 41.37 19.08 8.39
C ASP A 15 40.82 19.41 6.98
N GLY A 16 40.26 18.41 6.31
CA GLY A 16 39.57 18.60 5.04
C GLY A 16 38.27 19.37 5.25
N PRO A 17 37.87 20.30 4.35
CA PRO A 17 36.70 21.13 4.56
C PRO A 17 35.45 20.26 4.62
N ALA A 18 34.73 20.33 5.76
CA ALA A 18 33.45 19.68 5.95
C ALA A 18 32.51 20.04 4.79
N ALA A 19 32.13 19.03 4.00
CA ALA A 19 31.18 19.18 2.92
C ALA A 19 29.88 19.75 3.50
N LYS A 20 29.56 21.00 3.15
CA LYS A 20 28.30 21.65 3.53
C LYS A 20 27.17 20.96 2.79
N MET A 21 26.63 19.91 3.39
CA MET A 21 25.41 19.26 2.95
C MET A 21 24.28 20.28 3.07
N GLN A 22 23.87 20.86 1.93
CA GLN A 22 22.75 21.77 1.87
C GLN A 22 21.52 21.03 2.40
N ARG A 23 20.96 21.51 3.52
CA ARG A 23 19.66 21.05 4.02
C ARG A 23 18.65 21.23 2.88
N THR A 24 18.27 20.12 2.26
CA THR A 24 17.12 20.09 1.36
C THR A 24 15.94 20.64 2.14
N LYS A 25 15.35 21.76 1.69
CA LYS A 25 14.12 22.28 2.29
C LYS A 25 13.11 21.14 2.29
N ARG A 26 12.68 20.72 3.48
CA ARG A 26 11.65 19.69 3.65
C ARG A 26 10.37 20.26 3.04
N LEU A 27 10.01 19.78 1.86
CA LEU A 27 8.74 20.12 1.22
C LEU A 27 7.67 19.25 1.89
N GLU A 28 6.93 19.85 2.83
CA GLU A 28 5.73 19.23 3.37
C GLU A 28 4.62 19.37 2.33
N ILE A 29 4.44 18.31 1.53
CA ILE A 29 3.34 18.24 0.58
C ILE A 29 2.07 18.05 1.41
N PRO A 30 1.07 18.95 1.31
CA PRO A 30 -0.17 18.80 2.06
C PRO A 30 -0.82 17.46 1.69
N LEU A 31 -1.10 16.63 2.69
CA LEU A 31 -1.76 15.36 2.50
C LEU A 31 -3.15 15.58 1.91
N THR A 32 -3.49 14.81 0.88
CA THR A 32 -4.78 14.93 0.21
C THR A 32 -5.90 14.59 1.19
N THR A 33 -6.90 15.46 1.29
CA THR A 33 -8.10 15.20 2.09
C THR A 33 -9.03 14.24 1.35
N LEU A 34 -9.78 13.44 2.11
CA LEU A 34 -10.78 12.54 1.53
C LEU A 34 -11.86 13.35 0.80
N PRO A 35 -12.36 12.87 -0.36
CA PRO A 35 -13.46 13.53 -1.06
C PRO A 35 -14.68 13.73 -0.15
N LYS A 36 -15.35 14.88 -0.30
CA LYS A 36 -16.56 15.21 0.48
C LYS A 36 -17.82 14.52 -0.02
N LEU A 37 -17.81 13.90 -1.19
CA LEU A 37 -18.94 13.16 -1.74
C LEU A 37 -18.70 11.67 -1.48
N SER A 38 -19.67 11.02 -0.85
CA SER A 38 -19.71 9.56 -0.70
C SER A 38 -20.88 9.00 -1.49
N GLY A 39 -20.78 7.73 -1.89
CA GLY A 39 -21.81 7.06 -2.66
C GLY A 39 -21.77 5.55 -2.48
N ASN A 40 -22.67 4.90 -3.21
CA ASN A 40 -22.77 3.45 -3.26
C ASN A 40 -21.88 2.89 -4.37
N VAL A 41 -21.40 1.66 -4.18
CA VAL A 41 -20.58 0.96 -5.16
C VAL A 41 -21.48 0.11 -6.05
N LEU A 42 -21.26 0.20 -7.36
CA LEU A 42 -21.91 -0.64 -8.35
C LEU A 42 -20.86 -1.50 -9.05
N ALA A 43 -21.17 -2.76 -9.33
CA ALA A 43 -20.33 -3.65 -10.13
C ALA A 43 -21.15 -4.37 -11.21
N CYS A 44 -20.48 -4.69 -12.33
CA CYS A 44 -21.00 -5.51 -13.42
C CYS A 44 -19.85 -6.17 -14.18
N GLY A 45 -20.15 -7.22 -14.94
CA GLY A 45 -19.19 -8.06 -15.65
C GLY A 45 -19.08 -9.44 -15.01
N GLN A 46 -17.89 -10.04 -15.15
CA GLN A 46 -17.55 -11.35 -14.63
C GLN A 46 -17.21 -11.29 -13.13
N GLY A 47 -17.56 -12.35 -12.40
CA GLY A 47 -17.46 -12.46 -10.94
C GLY A 47 -16.91 -13.80 -10.45
N GLU A 48 -16.32 -14.62 -11.32
CA GLU A 48 -15.84 -15.98 -11.02
C GLU A 48 -14.85 -16.05 -9.84
N MET A 49 -14.11 -14.97 -9.57
CA MET A 49 -13.16 -14.87 -8.47
C MET A 49 -13.66 -13.98 -7.33
N GLY A 50 -14.96 -13.68 -7.28
CA GLY A 50 -15.57 -12.83 -6.27
C GLY A 50 -15.42 -11.32 -6.52
N GLN A 51 -14.90 -10.90 -7.67
CA GLN A 51 -14.64 -9.48 -7.97
C GLN A 51 -15.91 -8.65 -8.19
N LEU A 52 -17.10 -9.25 -8.12
CA LEU A 52 -18.37 -8.52 -8.04
C LEU A 52 -18.74 -8.14 -6.59
N GLY A 53 -18.24 -8.86 -5.58
CA GLY A 53 -18.54 -8.56 -4.17
C GLY A 53 -19.99 -8.84 -3.77
N MET A 54 -20.69 -9.75 -4.47
CA MET A 54 -22.13 -10.01 -4.25
C MET A 54 -22.40 -11.44 -3.77
N GLY A 55 -21.41 -12.09 -3.14
CA GLY A 55 -21.49 -13.49 -2.70
C GLY A 55 -21.10 -14.49 -3.79
N GLU A 56 -20.91 -15.74 -3.37
CA GLU A 56 -20.39 -16.83 -4.22
C GLU A 56 -21.37 -17.29 -5.30
N ASP A 57 -22.67 -17.10 -5.11
CA ASP A 57 -23.69 -17.53 -6.07
C ASP A 57 -23.77 -16.65 -7.34
N ILE A 58 -23.11 -15.49 -7.33
CA ILE A 58 -23.22 -14.49 -8.41
C ILE A 58 -21.93 -14.44 -9.22
N MET A 59 -21.91 -15.19 -10.33
CA MET A 59 -20.76 -15.29 -11.23
C MET A 59 -20.75 -14.26 -12.36
N GLU A 60 -21.88 -13.62 -12.67
CA GLU A 60 -21.96 -12.59 -13.71
C GLU A 60 -23.09 -11.59 -13.44
N LYS A 61 -22.85 -10.32 -13.79
CA LYS A 61 -23.88 -9.28 -13.86
C LYS A 61 -23.77 -8.49 -15.17
N THR A 62 -24.79 -8.58 -16.02
CA THR A 62 -24.83 -7.85 -17.30
C THR A 62 -25.24 -6.38 -17.17
N ARG A 63 -25.68 -5.96 -15.99
CA ARG A 63 -26.06 -4.58 -15.66
C ARG A 63 -25.44 -4.17 -14.32
N PRO A 64 -25.12 -2.88 -14.10
CA PRO A 64 -24.65 -2.39 -12.81
C PRO A 64 -25.63 -2.78 -11.69
N ALA A 65 -25.11 -3.45 -10.66
CA ALA A 65 -25.85 -3.82 -9.47
C ALA A 65 -25.10 -3.32 -8.22
N ILE A 66 -25.86 -3.02 -7.16
CA ILE A 66 -25.30 -2.53 -5.90
C ILE A 66 -24.49 -3.64 -5.24
N VAL A 67 -23.28 -3.28 -4.80
CA VAL A 67 -22.45 -4.12 -3.93
C VAL A 67 -22.84 -3.82 -2.50
N GLU A 68 -23.52 -4.75 -1.86
CA GLU A 68 -24.00 -4.62 -0.48
C GLU A 68 -22.83 -4.65 0.52
N GLY A 69 -23.07 -4.18 1.76
CA GLY A 69 -22.05 -4.18 2.82
C GLY A 69 -21.01 -3.05 2.72
N LEU A 70 -21.15 -2.17 1.72
CA LEU A 70 -20.34 -0.96 1.57
C LEU A 70 -21.20 0.29 1.73
N SER A 71 -20.78 1.18 2.63
CA SER A 71 -21.38 2.50 2.82
C SER A 71 -20.31 3.58 2.84
N ASP A 72 -20.73 4.80 2.53
CA ASP A 72 -19.88 5.99 2.56
C ASP A 72 -18.58 5.88 1.75
N VAL A 73 -18.61 5.17 0.63
CA VAL A 73 -17.43 5.01 -0.23
C VAL A 73 -17.14 6.30 -0.97
N VAL A 74 -15.90 6.78 -0.87
CA VAL A 74 -15.41 8.03 -1.48
C VAL A 74 -14.43 7.79 -2.61
N GLN A 75 -13.85 6.58 -2.69
CA GLN A 75 -12.95 6.19 -3.78
C GLN A 75 -13.02 4.67 -3.99
N ILE A 76 -12.97 4.25 -5.25
CA ILE A 76 -12.85 2.86 -5.67
C ILE A 76 -11.59 2.70 -6.53
N SER A 77 -10.98 1.52 -6.49
CA SER A 77 -9.91 1.13 -7.41
C SER A 77 -10.11 -0.32 -7.82
N ALA A 78 -10.43 -0.53 -9.10
CA ALA A 78 -10.50 -1.86 -9.69
C ALA A 78 -9.09 -2.31 -10.11
N GLY A 79 -8.67 -3.47 -9.64
CA GLY A 79 -7.48 -4.17 -10.08
C GLY A 79 -7.78 -5.11 -11.25
N GLY A 80 -6.94 -6.12 -11.45
CA GLY A 80 -7.16 -7.14 -12.47
C GLY A 80 -8.37 -8.03 -12.13
N MET A 81 -8.30 -8.69 -10.97
CA MET A 81 -9.33 -9.62 -10.49
C MET A 81 -9.80 -9.31 -9.06
N HIS A 82 -9.53 -8.10 -8.56
CA HIS A 82 -9.92 -7.67 -7.21
C HIS A 82 -10.24 -6.18 -7.19
N ASN A 83 -10.87 -5.73 -6.10
CA ASN A 83 -11.25 -4.34 -5.92
C ASN A 83 -10.87 -3.83 -4.53
N LEU A 84 -10.56 -2.54 -4.46
CA LEU A 84 -10.40 -1.79 -3.21
C LEU A 84 -11.46 -0.68 -3.15
N CYS A 85 -12.07 -0.52 -1.98
CA CYS A 85 -13.01 0.56 -1.70
C CYS A 85 -12.57 1.33 -0.46
N LEU A 86 -12.47 2.65 -0.58
CA LEU A 86 -12.09 3.55 0.51
C LEU A 86 -13.31 4.32 0.98
N THR A 87 -13.62 4.22 2.27
CA THR A 87 -14.73 4.95 2.89
C THR A 87 -14.31 6.36 3.31
N ARG A 88 -15.29 7.22 3.56
CA ARG A 88 -15.10 8.56 4.15
C ARG A 88 -14.42 8.53 5.51
N HIS A 89 -14.50 7.41 6.22
CA HIS A 89 -13.86 7.22 7.52
C HIS A 89 -12.39 6.81 7.41
N GLY A 90 -11.86 6.63 6.18
CA GLY A 90 -10.49 6.20 5.96
C GLY A 90 -10.28 4.69 6.14
N THR A 91 -11.36 3.91 6.20
CA THR A 91 -11.29 2.44 6.21
C THR A 91 -11.27 1.91 4.78
N VAL A 92 -10.57 0.80 4.56
CA VAL A 92 -10.43 0.16 3.25
C VAL A 92 -11.08 -1.20 3.28
N TYR A 93 -11.92 -1.49 2.28
CA TYR A 93 -12.53 -2.78 2.05
C TYR A 93 -11.97 -3.40 0.77
N SER A 94 -11.91 -4.72 0.74
CA SER A 94 -11.46 -5.48 -0.43
C SER A 94 -12.29 -6.75 -0.66
N PHE A 95 -12.43 -7.10 -1.95
CA PHE A 95 -13.09 -8.31 -2.44
C PHE A 95 -12.54 -8.70 -3.82
N GLY A 96 -12.67 -9.97 -4.18
CA GLY A 96 -12.13 -10.58 -5.40
C GLY A 96 -10.99 -11.56 -5.14
N CYS A 97 -10.20 -11.85 -6.16
CA CYS A 97 -9.12 -12.84 -6.10
C CYS A 97 -8.07 -12.49 -5.02
N ASN A 98 -7.70 -13.48 -4.20
CA ASN A 98 -6.66 -13.33 -3.18
C ASN A 98 -5.48 -14.30 -3.32
N ASP A 99 -5.30 -14.96 -4.47
CA ASP A 99 -4.25 -15.97 -4.68
C ASP A 99 -2.84 -15.42 -4.42
N GLU A 100 -2.62 -14.16 -4.80
CA GLU A 100 -1.35 -13.44 -4.60
C GLU A 100 -1.34 -12.60 -3.32
N GLY A 101 -2.42 -12.65 -2.52
CA GLY A 101 -2.60 -11.82 -1.32
C GLY A 101 -3.04 -10.39 -1.59
N ALA A 102 -3.62 -10.10 -2.76
CA ALA A 102 -3.99 -8.75 -3.21
C ALA A 102 -5.11 -8.10 -2.38
N LEU A 103 -5.88 -8.86 -1.60
CA LEU A 103 -6.90 -8.32 -0.71
C LEU A 103 -6.33 -7.79 0.61
N GLY A 104 -5.13 -8.21 1.01
CA GLY A 104 -4.45 -7.70 2.22
C GLY A 104 -5.11 -8.09 3.55
N ARG A 105 -5.99 -9.10 3.52
CA ARG A 105 -6.72 -9.63 4.67
C ARG A 105 -6.75 -11.15 4.62
N ASP A 106 -7.16 -11.77 5.73
CA ASP A 106 -7.38 -13.21 5.77
C ASP A 106 -8.60 -13.60 4.92
N THR A 107 -8.45 -14.68 4.15
CA THR A 107 -9.50 -15.32 3.34
C THR A 107 -9.56 -16.83 3.59
N SER A 108 -9.12 -17.28 4.77
CA SER A 108 -9.17 -18.71 5.13
C SER A 108 -10.59 -19.25 5.29
N GLN A 109 -11.56 -18.37 5.56
CA GLN A 109 -12.97 -18.72 5.51
C GLN A 109 -13.44 -18.79 4.06
N GLU A 110 -13.99 -19.94 3.67
CA GLU A 110 -14.58 -20.16 2.36
C GLU A 110 -15.65 -19.09 2.03
N GLY A 111 -15.62 -18.57 0.80
CA GLY A 111 -16.54 -17.55 0.31
C GLY A 111 -16.24 -16.13 0.81
N SER A 112 -15.28 -15.94 1.72
CA SER A 112 -15.01 -14.62 2.33
C SER A 112 -14.42 -13.60 1.36
N GLU A 113 -13.86 -14.02 0.24
CA GLU A 113 -13.33 -13.23 -0.85
C GLU A 113 -14.42 -12.70 -1.80
N PHE A 114 -15.59 -13.33 -1.82
CA PHE A 114 -16.75 -12.95 -2.65
C PHE A 114 -17.58 -11.81 -2.05
N GLU A 115 -17.20 -11.33 -0.86
CA GLU A 115 -17.87 -10.25 -0.14
C GLU A 115 -16.86 -9.14 0.23
N PRO A 116 -17.27 -7.87 0.23
CA PRO A 116 -16.45 -6.78 0.74
C PRO A 116 -16.18 -6.96 2.22
N LYS A 117 -14.91 -7.13 2.60
CA LYS A 117 -14.51 -7.15 4.01
C LYS A 117 -13.40 -6.13 4.29
N LEU A 118 -13.34 -5.70 5.54
CA LEU A 118 -12.38 -4.72 6.05
C LEU A 118 -10.95 -5.24 5.93
N ILE A 119 -10.03 -4.34 5.59
CA ILE A 119 -8.58 -4.53 5.71
C ILE A 119 -8.12 -3.89 7.01
N GLU A 120 -7.44 -4.67 7.86
CA GLU A 120 -6.82 -4.17 9.09
C GLU A 120 -5.53 -3.38 8.76
N LEU A 121 -5.62 -2.05 8.82
CA LEU A 121 -4.50 -1.13 8.57
C LEU A 121 -4.10 -0.40 9.87
N PRO A 122 -2.81 -0.05 10.04
CA PRO A 122 -2.31 0.60 11.26
C PRO A 122 -2.70 2.09 11.37
N GLY A 123 -3.54 2.59 10.47
CA GLY A 123 -3.96 3.99 10.42
C GLY A 123 -5.03 4.22 9.35
N LEU A 124 -5.50 5.47 9.25
CA LEU A 124 -6.54 5.85 8.30
C LEU A 124 -5.95 6.07 6.91
N CYS A 125 -6.61 5.54 5.90
CA CYS A 125 -6.23 5.69 4.50
C CYS A 125 -6.82 6.96 3.88
N VAL A 126 -6.04 7.62 3.01
CA VAL A 126 -6.48 8.80 2.22
C VAL A 126 -6.51 8.54 0.71
N LYS A 127 -5.75 7.55 0.22
CA LYS A 127 -5.75 7.13 -1.20
C LYS A 127 -5.49 5.65 -1.33
N ILE A 128 -6.14 5.02 -2.31
CA ILE A 128 -5.96 3.62 -2.69
C ILE A 128 -5.56 3.51 -4.16
N SER A 129 -4.85 2.42 -4.49
CA SER A 129 -4.50 2.02 -5.85
C SER A 129 -4.45 0.50 -5.93
N ALA A 130 -4.93 -0.07 -7.04
CA ALA A 130 -4.90 -1.49 -7.32
C ALA A 130 -4.31 -1.74 -8.71
N GLY A 131 -3.49 -2.79 -8.84
CA GLY A 131 -3.00 -3.31 -10.12
C GLY A 131 -3.53 -4.72 -10.39
N ASP A 132 -2.82 -5.49 -11.20
CA ASP A 132 -3.28 -6.83 -11.59
C ASP A 132 -3.29 -7.83 -10.41
N SER A 133 -2.23 -7.82 -9.60
CA SER A 133 -2.07 -8.74 -8.45
C SER A 133 -1.52 -8.05 -7.19
N HIS A 134 -1.54 -6.72 -7.17
CA HIS A 134 -1.06 -5.93 -6.04
C HIS A 134 -2.02 -4.80 -5.71
N SER A 135 -1.86 -4.30 -4.49
CA SER A 135 -2.65 -3.23 -3.91
C SER A 135 -1.74 -2.30 -3.14
N ALA A 136 -2.09 -1.03 -3.08
CA ALA A 136 -1.40 -0.04 -2.28
C ALA A 136 -2.35 1.00 -1.69
N CYS A 137 -1.97 1.54 -0.54
CA CYS A 137 -2.68 2.64 0.09
C CYS A 137 -1.71 3.67 0.68
N LEU A 138 -2.14 4.94 0.68
CA LEU A 138 -1.48 6.04 1.38
C LEU A 138 -2.26 6.34 2.65
N LEU A 139 -1.59 6.32 3.80
CA LEU A 139 -2.18 6.70 5.08
C LEU A 139 -2.18 8.22 5.28
N ASN A 140 -3.00 8.68 6.21
CA ASN A 140 -3.14 10.07 6.63
C ASN A 140 -1.91 10.63 7.37
N ASP A 141 -0.89 9.80 7.62
CA ASP A 141 0.41 10.21 8.17
C ASP A 141 1.53 10.22 7.11
N GLY A 142 1.17 9.96 5.84
CA GLY A 142 2.10 9.94 4.71
C GLY A 142 2.81 8.61 4.48
N ARG A 143 2.59 7.58 5.30
CA ARG A 143 3.14 6.24 5.06
C ARG A 143 2.38 5.55 3.91
N VAL A 144 3.13 4.83 3.07
CA VAL A 144 2.56 4.00 2.01
C VAL A 144 2.65 2.53 2.44
N TYR A 145 1.57 1.80 2.25
CA TYR A 145 1.54 0.35 2.41
C TYR A 145 1.21 -0.27 1.07
N ALA A 146 1.88 -1.38 0.77
CA ALA A 146 1.58 -2.20 -0.39
C ALA A 146 1.53 -3.66 0.07
N TRP A 147 0.74 -4.45 -0.65
CA TRP A 147 0.59 -5.88 -0.44
C TRP A 147 0.21 -6.56 -1.76
N GLY A 148 0.22 -7.89 -1.77
CA GLY A 148 0.09 -8.70 -2.97
C GLY A 148 1.44 -9.11 -3.55
N SER A 149 1.49 -9.28 -4.86
CA SER A 149 2.67 -9.74 -5.59
C SER A 149 2.91 -8.90 -6.84
N PHE A 150 4.18 -8.72 -7.20
CA PHE A 150 4.60 -8.08 -8.43
C PHE A 150 5.28 -9.12 -9.31
N ARG A 151 4.79 -9.30 -10.54
CA ARG A 151 5.48 -10.16 -11.51
C ARG A 151 6.71 -9.40 -12.03
N VAL A 152 7.87 -9.69 -11.46
CA VAL A 152 9.15 -9.24 -12.03
C VAL A 152 9.52 -10.19 -13.16
N SER A 153 9.48 -9.71 -14.40
CA SER A 153 10.01 -10.44 -15.56
C SER A 153 11.54 -10.45 -15.49
N GLY A 154 12.09 -11.33 -14.66
CA GLY A 154 13.54 -11.47 -14.47
C GLY A 154 13.90 -11.95 -13.07
N ASN A 155 14.10 -13.27 -12.96
CA ASN A 155 14.55 -14.02 -11.78
C ASN A 155 13.57 -14.23 -10.61
N ARG A 156 13.57 -15.49 -10.16
CA ARG A 156 12.71 -16.13 -9.15
C ARG A 156 12.91 -15.58 -7.73
N SER A 157 12.28 -14.45 -7.41
CA SER A 157 11.88 -14.18 -6.02
C SER A 157 10.47 -13.61 -5.99
N ASN A 158 9.51 -14.41 -5.53
CA ASN A 158 8.22 -13.92 -5.06
C ASN A 158 8.47 -13.05 -3.83
N THR A 159 8.75 -11.76 -4.02
CA THR A 159 8.74 -10.81 -2.91
C THR A 159 7.28 -10.49 -2.62
N LYS A 160 6.69 -11.20 -1.63
CA LYS A 160 5.57 -10.67 -0.86
C LYS A 160 6.08 -9.42 -0.15
N THR A 161 5.97 -8.26 -0.80
CA THR A 161 6.42 -7.00 -0.21
C THR A 161 5.29 -6.43 0.61
N THR A 162 5.26 -6.78 1.89
CA THR A 162 4.63 -5.92 2.89
C THR A 162 5.69 -4.93 3.32
N HIS A 163 5.41 -3.63 3.12
CA HIS A 163 6.18 -2.44 3.54
C HIS A 163 7.00 -1.70 2.47
N PHE A 164 6.51 -0.51 2.08
CA PHE A 164 7.32 0.59 1.56
C PHE A 164 7.25 1.78 2.52
N CYS A 165 8.18 1.85 3.46
CA CYS A 165 8.32 3.02 4.32
C CYS A 165 9.08 4.13 3.58
N THR A 166 8.39 5.09 2.97
CA THR A 166 9.01 6.41 2.74
C THR A 166 8.89 7.23 4.02
N ARG A 167 9.72 6.92 5.02
CA ARG A 167 9.93 7.83 6.16
C ARG A 167 10.84 8.97 5.69
N GLN A 168 10.32 10.19 5.66
CA GLN A 168 11.11 11.35 6.07
C GLN A 168 10.56 11.86 7.40
N GLY A 169 11.04 11.24 8.50
CA GLY A 169 11.03 11.82 9.85
C GLY A 169 9.86 11.42 10.76
N ALA A 170 10.22 10.95 11.95
CA ALA A 170 9.36 10.75 13.13
C ALA A 170 8.84 12.08 13.72
N PRO A 171 7.80 12.09 14.57
CA PRO A 171 7.66 13.12 15.58
C PRO A 171 8.50 12.76 16.84
N VAL A 172 8.89 13.84 17.51
CA VAL A 172 9.77 13.96 18.68
C VAL A 172 9.09 13.47 19.95
#